data_AF-J6H991-F1
#
_entry.id   AF-J6H991-F1
#
_cell.length_a   1.000
_cell.length_b   1.000
_cell.length_c   1.000
_cell.angle_alpha   90.00
_cell.angle_beta   90.00
_cell.angle_gamma   90.00
#
_symmetry.space_group_name_H-M   'P 1'
#
loop_
_entity.id
_entity.type
_entity.pdbx_description
1 polymer ?
#
loop_
_entity_poly.entity_id
_entity_poly.type
_entity_poly.pdbx_seq_one_letter_code
_entity_poly.pdbx_strand_id
1 'polypeptide(L)'
;MRSLINSISIITSSEGFVFVDFSWRNIHFFMNDEWVEYLASTNMKVILLADVKMAALANYYKQNEKSVTEVLYLSEGLGATLINFRKVFIGLPLFRRSGRALTKKERQVLYLTLKHKGVADISTEMSLDVKSVYNIRQRIESKIGMKIRRFA
;
A
#
# COMPACT_ATOMS: atom_id res chain seq x y z
N MET A 1 -0.30 -45.91 -23.54
CA MET A 1 0.53 -44.69 -23.42
C MET A 1 -0.38 -43.47 -23.55
N ARG A 2 -1.14 -43.14 -22.50
CA ARG A 2 -2.02 -41.95 -22.46
C ARG A 2 -1.29 -40.92 -21.60
N SER A 3 -0.76 -39.88 -22.22
CA SER A 3 0.11 -38.91 -21.56
C SER A 3 -0.33 -37.49 -21.92
N LEU A 4 -0.92 -36.83 -20.92
CA LEU A 4 -0.66 -35.43 -20.55
C LEU A 4 -1.05 -34.31 -21.52
N ILE A 5 -2.28 -34.31 -22.06
CA ILE A 5 -2.89 -33.06 -22.55
C ILE A 5 -4.33 -32.99 -22.05
N ASN A 6 -4.52 -32.73 -20.76
CA ASN A 6 -5.85 -32.53 -20.17
C ASN A 6 -5.85 -31.56 -18.97
N SER A 7 -4.90 -30.62 -18.90
CA SER A 7 -4.83 -29.68 -17.77
C SER A 7 -4.68 -28.21 -18.19
N ILE A 8 -5.29 -27.82 -19.31
CA ILE A 8 -5.70 -26.42 -19.53
C ILE A 8 -7.23 -26.36 -19.46
N SER A 9 -7.81 -27.06 -18.48
CA SER A 9 -9.13 -26.73 -17.99
C SER A 9 -9.00 -25.38 -17.28
N ILE A 10 -9.21 -24.30 -18.03
CA ILE A 10 -9.80 -23.04 -17.59
C ILE A 10 -9.45 -22.69 -16.13
N ILE A 11 -8.39 -21.90 -15.91
CA ILE A 11 -8.22 -21.17 -14.65
C ILE A 11 -9.24 -20.01 -14.68
N THR A 12 -10.51 -20.31 -14.44
CA THR A 12 -11.49 -19.30 -14.01
C THR A 12 -11.64 -19.47 -12.51
N SER A 13 -10.72 -18.87 -11.76
CA SER A 13 -11.09 -18.18 -10.53
C SER A 13 -11.20 -16.72 -10.95
N SER A 14 -12.42 -16.25 -11.16
CA SER A 14 -12.73 -14.90 -11.63
C SER A 14 -12.44 -13.87 -10.54
N GLU A 15 -11.16 -13.61 -10.29
CA GLU A 15 -10.72 -12.43 -9.57
C GLU A 15 -9.86 -11.65 -10.54
N GLY A 16 -10.47 -10.69 -11.23
CA GLY A 16 -9.72 -9.74 -12.04
C GLY A 16 -8.73 -8.95 -11.18
N PHE A 17 -7.86 -8.18 -11.82
CA PHE A 17 -6.90 -7.35 -11.12
C PHE A 17 -7.34 -5.89 -11.13
N VAL A 18 -7.23 -5.23 -9.97
CA VAL A 18 -7.31 -3.77 -9.89
C VAL A 18 -5.92 -3.24 -9.62
N PHE A 19 -5.39 -2.47 -10.56
CA PHE A 19 -4.15 -1.73 -10.38
C PHE A 19 -4.50 -0.34 -9.84
N VAL A 20 -4.00 -0.03 -8.65
CA VAL A 20 -4.24 1.26 -8.00
C VAL A 20 -3.00 2.12 -8.13
N ASP A 21 -3.14 3.32 -8.69
CA ASP A 21 -2.09 4.35 -8.68
C ASP A 21 -1.86 4.86 -7.25
N PHE A 22 -0.97 4.16 -6.53
CA PHE A 22 -0.64 4.40 -5.13
C PHE A 22 0.55 5.36 -5.01
N SER A 23 0.46 6.49 -5.69
CA SER A 23 1.47 7.54 -5.71
C SER A 23 1.21 8.63 -4.68
N TRP A 24 2.27 9.34 -4.28
CA TRP A 24 2.22 10.37 -3.25
C TRP A 24 1.30 11.54 -3.63
N ARG A 25 1.08 11.75 -4.93
CA ARG A 25 0.17 12.78 -5.46
C ARG A 25 -1.29 12.46 -5.15
N ASN A 26 -1.63 11.18 -4.95
CA ASN A 26 -2.98 10.71 -4.66
C ASN A 26 -3.18 10.39 -3.17
N ILE A 27 -2.23 10.75 -2.30
CA ILE A 27 -2.25 10.32 -0.89
C ILE A 27 -3.57 10.62 -0.18
N HIS A 28 -4.22 11.75 -0.47
CA HIS A 28 -5.47 12.16 0.15
C HIS A 28 -6.63 11.17 -0.08
N PHE A 29 -6.61 10.42 -1.20
CA PHE A 29 -7.61 9.37 -1.45
C PHE A 29 -7.44 8.16 -0.54
N PHE A 30 -6.24 7.91 -0.02
CA PHE A 30 -5.92 6.73 0.79
C PHE A 30 -6.00 6.98 2.31
N MET A 31 -6.65 8.09 2.67
CA MET A 31 -6.73 8.58 4.05
C MET A 31 -7.80 7.85 4.86
N ASN A 32 -8.96 7.58 4.29
CA ASN A 32 -9.93 6.65 4.88
C ASN A 32 -9.70 5.23 4.36
N ASP A 33 -10.37 4.24 4.98
CA ASP A 33 -10.35 2.84 4.53
C ASP A 33 -11.44 2.54 3.48
N GLU A 34 -12.33 3.49 3.17
CA GLU A 34 -13.44 3.29 2.23
C GLU A 34 -12.99 2.80 0.87
N TRP A 35 -11.85 3.29 0.35
CA TRP A 35 -11.32 2.85 -0.94
C TRP A 35 -10.96 1.36 -0.93
N VAL A 36 -10.36 0.86 0.15
CA VAL A 36 -9.92 -0.55 0.22
C VAL A 36 -11.07 -1.47 0.58
N GLU A 37 -12.02 -1.00 1.39
CA GLU A 37 -13.29 -1.69 1.66
C GLU A 37 -14.12 -1.84 0.38
N TYR A 38 -14.24 -0.77 -0.41
CA TYR A 38 -14.90 -0.79 -1.71
C TYR A 38 -14.25 -1.81 -2.64
N LEU A 39 -12.92 -1.77 -2.79
CA LEU A 39 -12.22 -2.72 -3.66
C LEU A 39 -12.31 -4.16 -3.13
N ALA A 40 -12.28 -4.37 -1.83
CA ALA A 40 -12.47 -5.69 -1.23
C ALA A 40 -13.84 -6.31 -1.59
N SER A 41 -14.89 -5.48 -1.72
CA SER A 41 -16.24 -5.95 -2.12
C SER A 41 -16.32 -6.49 -3.56
N THR A 42 -15.36 -6.12 -4.42
CA THR A 42 -15.35 -6.54 -5.83
C THR A 42 -14.84 -7.96 -6.05
N ASN A 43 -14.29 -8.60 -5.00
CA ASN A 43 -13.59 -9.87 -5.08
C ASN A 43 -12.43 -9.88 -6.11
N MET A 44 -11.88 -8.70 -6.43
CA MET A 44 -10.72 -8.55 -7.31
C MET A 44 -9.43 -8.46 -6.50
N LYS A 45 -8.32 -8.91 -7.10
CA LYS A 45 -7.00 -8.80 -6.51
C LYS A 45 -6.49 -7.38 -6.66
N VAL A 46 -6.28 -6.69 -5.53
CA VAL A 46 -5.76 -5.33 -5.52
C VAL A 46 -4.23 -5.37 -5.59
N ILE A 47 -3.67 -4.63 -6.54
CA ILE A 47 -2.24 -4.45 -6.73
C ILE A 47 -1.92 -2.97 -6.65
N LEU A 48 -1.07 -2.59 -5.69
CA LEU A 48 -0.68 -1.19 -5.51
C LEU A 48 0.54 -0.85 -6.37
N LEU A 49 0.43 0.19 -7.19
CA LEU A 49 1.55 0.77 -7.92
C LEU A 49 2.17 1.89 -7.08
N ALA A 50 3.18 1.57 -6.29
CA ALA A 50 3.73 2.49 -5.29
C ALA A 50 5.02 3.15 -5.76
N ASP A 51 5.10 4.47 -5.61
CA ASP A 51 6.38 5.18 -5.66
C ASP A 51 7.18 5.01 -4.35
N VAL A 52 8.43 5.50 -4.34
CA VAL A 52 9.33 5.40 -3.17
C VAL A 52 8.71 5.99 -1.90
N LYS A 53 7.98 7.10 -2.02
CA LYS A 53 7.43 7.83 -0.87
C LYS A 53 6.25 7.07 -0.26
N MET A 54 5.46 6.43 -1.11
CA MET A 54 4.29 5.66 -0.69
C MET A 54 4.59 4.21 -0.31
N ALA A 55 5.79 3.71 -0.62
CA ALA A 55 6.22 2.33 -0.34
C ALA A 55 5.90 1.86 1.09
N ALA A 56 6.16 2.70 2.10
CA ALA A 56 5.92 2.32 3.49
C ALA A 56 4.43 2.19 3.84
N LEU A 57 3.58 3.05 3.26
CA LEU A 57 2.13 2.97 3.43
C LEU A 57 1.53 1.82 2.59
N ALA A 58 2.05 1.58 1.39
CA ALA A 58 1.64 0.43 0.57
C ALA A 58 1.92 -0.90 1.27
N ASN A 59 3.07 -1.00 1.96
CA ASN A 59 3.41 -2.18 2.76
C ASN A 59 2.53 -2.35 3.99
N TYR A 60 2.06 -1.26 4.60
CA TYR A 60 1.05 -1.35 5.65
C TYR A 60 -0.22 -2.01 5.09
N TYR A 61 -0.73 -1.54 3.95
CA TYR A 61 -1.92 -2.13 3.34
C TYR A 61 -1.70 -3.59 2.92
N LYS A 62 -0.58 -3.94 2.28
CA LYS A 62 -0.26 -5.34 1.94
C LYS A 62 -0.24 -6.28 3.16
N GLN A 63 0.17 -5.79 4.32
CA GLN A 63 0.27 -6.59 5.54
C GLN A 63 -1.05 -6.69 6.30
N ASN A 64 -1.93 -5.70 6.17
CA ASN A 64 -3.14 -5.59 7.00
C ASN A 64 -4.44 -5.81 6.22
N GLU A 65 -4.44 -5.67 4.89
CA GLU A 65 -5.62 -5.82 4.03
C GLU A 65 -5.49 -7.03 3.11
N LYS A 66 -6.37 -8.02 3.30
CA LYS A 66 -6.33 -9.29 2.54
C LYS A 66 -6.57 -9.09 1.04
N SER A 67 -7.34 -8.09 0.64
CA SER A 67 -7.60 -7.76 -0.77
C SER A 67 -6.36 -7.21 -1.47
N VAL A 68 -5.41 -6.64 -0.72
CA VAL A 68 -4.14 -6.12 -1.25
C VAL A 68 -3.13 -7.25 -1.36
N THR A 69 -3.13 -7.88 -2.53
CA THR A 69 -2.32 -9.07 -2.81
C THR A 69 -0.85 -8.75 -3.09
N GLU A 70 -0.55 -7.61 -3.72
CA GLU A 70 0.81 -7.30 -4.16
C GLU A 70 1.09 -5.79 -4.25
N VAL A 71 2.37 -5.41 -4.13
CA VAL A 71 2.86 -4.03 -4.29
C VAL A 71 3.96 -4.02 -5.35
N LEU A 72 3.75 -3.25 -6.41
CA LEU A 72 4.72 -2.97 -7.46
C LEU A 72 5.42 -1.64 -7.18
N TYR A 73 6.70 -1.71 -6.82
CA TYR A 73 7.52 -0.52 -6.59
C TYR A 73 8.06 0.04 -7.90
N LEU A 74 7.67 1.27 -8.22
CA LEU A 74 8.02 1.95 -9.47
C LEU A 74 9.43 2.58 -9.45
N SER A 75 10.17 2.43 -8.37
CA SER A 75 11.50 3.02 -8.17
C SER A 75 12.63 2.35 -8.96
N GLU A 76 12.38 1.18 -9.54
CA GLU A 76 13.41 0.33 -10.16
C GLU A 76 13.48 0.48 -11.69
N GLY A 77 12.78 1.47 -12.26
CA GLY A 77 12.75 1.73 -13.70
C GLY A 77 11.77 0.82 -14.46
N LEU A 78 11.43 1.25 -15.68
CA LEU A 78 10.35 0.65 -16.48
C LEU A 78 10.57 -0.85 -16.76
N GLY A 79 11.81 -1.26 -17.05
CA GLY A 79 12.14 -2.66 -17.36
C GLY A 79 11.85 -3.61 -16.19
N ALA A 80 12.28 -3.25 -14.98
CA ALA A 80 12.02 -4.05 -13.78
C ALA A 80 10.51 -4.09 -13.43
N THR A 81 9.81 -2.97 -13.60
CA THR A 81 8.36 -2.91 -13.40
C THR A 81 7.61 -3.81 -14.38
N LEU A 82 7.97 -3.82 -15.66
CA LEU A 82 7.34 -4.69 -16.67
C LEU A 82 7.55 -6.18 -16.37
N ILE A 83 8.72 -6.57 -15.88
CA ILE A 83 8.99 -7.96 -15.48
C ILE A 83 8.07 -8.37 -14.32
N ASN A 84 7.92 -7.51 -13.30
CA ASN A 84 7.03 -7.81 -12.18
C ASN A 84 5.57 -7.83 -12.59
N PHE A 85 5.16 -6.92 -13.47
CA PHE A 85 3.80 -6.91 -13.99
C PHE A 85 3.46 -8.24 -14.67
N ARG A 86 4.38 -8.75 -15.52
CA ARG A 86 4.24 -10.08 -16.13
C ARG A 86 4.14 -11.18 -15.09
N LYS A 87 5.01 -11.18 -14.08
CA LYS A 87 4.99 -12.18 -12.98
C LYS A 87 3.65 -12.19 -12.25
N VAL A 88 3.12 -11.02 -11.90
CA VAL A 88 1.82 -10.91 -11.23
C VAL A 88 0.70 -11.46 -12.11
N PHE A 89 0.71 -11.13 -13.41
CA PHE A 89 -0.31 -11.61 -14.35
C PHE A 89 -0.34 -13.14 -14.47
N ILE A 90 0.82 -13.79 -14.41
CA ILE A 90 0.93 -15.27 -14.48
C ILE A 90 0.92 -15.95 -13.10
N GLY A 91 0.65 -15.20 -12.02
CA GLY A 91 0.56 -15.75 -10.67
C GLY A 91 1.89 -16.17 -10.04
N LEU A 92 3.03 -15.69 -10.56
CA LEU A 92 4.34 -15.95 -9.96
C LEU A 92 4.60 -15.01 -8.78
N PRO A 93 5.21 -15.52 -7.70
CA PRO A 93 5.52 -14.70 -6.53
C PRO A 93 6.56 -13.62 -6.89
N LEU A 94 6.37 -12.42 -6.34
CA LEU A 94 7.41 -11.40 -6.35
C LEU A 94 8.39 -11.65 -5.21
N PHE A 95 9.58 -12.14 -5.53
CA PHE A 95 10.70 -12.21 -4.59
C PHE A 95 11.28 -10.81 -4.35
N ARG A 96 10.56 -9.97 -3.60
CA ARG A 96 11.11 -8.71 -3.08
C ARG A 96 10.93 -8.66 -1.58
N ARG A 97 12.00 -8.25 -0.88
CA ARG A 97 11.92 -7.89 0.53
C ARG A 97 11.01 -6.67 0.61
N SER A 98 9.81 -6.85 1.16
CA SER A 98 8.94 -5.73 1.53
C SER A 98 9.79 -4.72 2.31
N GLY A 99 9.79 -3.47 1.87
CA GLY A 99 10.44 -2.38 2.61
C GLY A 99 9.81 -2.17 4.00
N ARG A 100 10.30 -1.19 4.74
CA ARG A 100 9.72 -0.78 6.04
C ARG A 100 8.24 -0.45 5.83
N ALA A 101 7.34 -1.04 6.62
CA ALA A 101 5.92 -0.68 6.65
C ALA A 101 5.66 0.43 7.69
N LEU A 102 4.61 1.23 7.48
CA LEU A 102 4.02 1.98 8.58
C LEU A 102 3.37 1.01 9.57
N THR A 103 3.41 1.36 10.84
CA THR A 103 2.59 0.73 11.89
C THR A 103 1.19 1.33 11.88
N LYS A 104 0.22 0.66 12.51
CA LYS A 104 -1.14 1.21 12.68
C LYS A 104 -1.15 2.60 13.33
N LYS A 105 -0.29 2.82 14.35
CA LYS A 105 -0.15 4.13 15.01
C LYS A 105 0.42 5.20 14.07
N GLU A 106 1.45 4.87 13.30
CA GLU A 106 2.04 5.78 12.31
C GLU A 106 1.04 6.12 11.20
N ARG A 107 0.29 5.14 10.71
CA ARG A 107 -0.77 5.33 9.71
C ARG A 107 -1.85 6.28 10.23
N GLN A 108 -2.30 6.11 11.47
CA GLN A 108 -3.28 7.00 12.09
C GLN A 108 -2.77 8.44 12.28
N VAL A 109 -1.52 8.62 12.77
CA VAL A 109 -0.94 9.97 12.91
C VAL A 109 -0.78 10.65 11.55
N LEU A 110 -0.38 9.91 10.50
CA LEU A 110 -0.32 10.43 9.13
C LEU A 110 -1.70 10.91 8.68
N TYR A 111 -2.74 10.09 8.84
CA TYR A 111 -4.11 10.42 8.49
C TYR A 111 -4.60 11.70 9.16
N LEU A 112 -4.50 11.80 10.48
CA LEU A 112 -4.97 12.97 11.21
C LEU A 112 -4.17 14.23 10.85
N THR A 113 -2.87 14.08 10.58
CA THR A 113 -2.02 15.19 10.14
C THR A 113 -2.43 15.70 8.75
N LEU A 114 -2.79 14.80 7.82
CA LEU A 114 -3.26 15.18 6.48
C LEU A 114 -4.69 15.75 6.50
N LYS A 115 -5.49 15.43 7.53
CA LYS A 115 -6.73 16.13 7.86
C LYS A 115 -6.53 17.47 8.57
N HIS A 116 -5.32 18.03 8.54
CA HIS A 116 -4.94 19.29 9.14
C HIS A 116 -5.11 19.38 10.68
N LYS A 117 -5.17 18.24 11.39
CA LYS A 117 -5.21 18.26 12.86
C LYS A 117 -3.87 18.67 13.47
N GLY A 118 -3.95 19.51 14.51
CA GLY A 118 -2.80 19.95 15.28
C GLY A 118 -2.18 18.79 16.08
N VAL A 119 -0.94 18.98 16.55
CA VAL A 119 -0.27 17.98 17.39
C VAL A 119 -1.03 17.76 18.70
N ALA A 120 -1.57 18.82 19.28
CA ALA A 120 -2.39 18.76 20.49
C ALA A 120 -3.67 17.95 20.25
N ASP A 121 -4.39 18.21 19.15
CA ASP A 121 -5.61 17.48 18.79
C ASP A 121 -5.33 15.99 18.60
N ILE A 122 -4.26 15.66 17.87
CA ILE A 122 -3.83 14.27 17.65
C ILE A 122 -3.44 13.60 18.97
N SER A 123 -2.76 14.32 19.86
CA SER A 123 -2.39 13.85 21.19
C SER A 123 -3.62 13.47 22.01
N THR A 124 -4.64 14.34 22.03
CA THR A 124 -5.92 14.09 22.69
C THR A 124 -6.68 12.92 22.06
N GLU A 125 -6.83 12.90 20.73
CA GLU A 125 -7.64 11.89 20.02
C GLU A 125 -7.02 10.49 20.07
N MET A 126 -5.69 10.39 20.08
CA MET A 126 -4.99 9.11 20.14
C MET A 126 -4.58 8.71 21.57
N SER A 127 -4.91 9.51 22.58
CA SER A 127 -4.45 9.34 23.96
C SER A 127 -2.93 9.14 24.05
N LEU A 128 -2.17 9.96 23.34
CA LEU A 128 -0.71 9.96 23.31
C LEU A 128 -0.17 11.23 23.96
N ASP A 129 1.02 11.19 24.53
CA ASP A 129 1.72 12.42 24.89
C ASP A 129 2.17 13.19 23.64
N VAL A 130 2.22 14.52 23.74
CA VAL A 130 2.61 15.44 22.64
C VAL A 130 3.97 15.06 22.05
N LYS A 131 4.94 14.65 22.88
CA LYS A 131 6.29 14.26 22.43
C LYS A 131 6.25 12.98 21.60
N SER A 132 5.42 12.00 21.98
CA SER A 132 5.18 10.79 21.19
C SER A 132 4.60 11.09 19.81
N VAL A 133 3.69 12.06 19.70
CA VAL A 133 3.16 12.49 18.40
C VAL A 133 4.27 13.03 17.50
N TYR A 134 5.16 13.89 18.04
CA TYR A 134 6.33 14.38 17.28
C TYR A 134 7.28 13.25 16.86
N ASN A 135 7.58 12.32 17.77
CA ASN A 135 8.44 11.17 17.47
C ASN A 135 7.82 10.28 16.38
N ILE A 136 6.50 10.06 16.41
CA ILE A 136 5.79 9.31 15.37
C ILE A 136 5.87 10.05 14.03
N ARG A 137 5.61 11.36 13.99
CA ARG A 137 5.76 12.17 12.76
C ARG A 137 7.17 12.04 12.18
N GLN A 138 8.20 12.14 13.00
CA GLN A 138 9.58 11.98 12.54
C GLN A 138 9.86 10.58 11.95
N ARG A 139 9.34 9.51 12.58
CA ARG A 139 9.46 8.15 12.04
C ARG A 139 8.74 7.98 10.70
N ILE A 140 7.55 8.55 10.55
CA ILE A 140 6.81 8.59 9.28
C ILE A 140 7.66 9.28 8.21
N GLU A 141 8.17 10.48 8.49
CA GLU A 141 9.02 11.24 7.55
C GLU A 141 10.29 10.48 7.18
N SER A 142 10.91 9.75 8.12
CA SER A 142 12.06 8.89 7.85
C SER A 142 11.73 7.69 6.95
N LYS A 143 10.52 7.14 7.04
CA LYS A 143 10.07 6.02 6.19
C LYS A 143 9.68 6.48 4.80
N ILE A 144 9.04 7.64 4.68
CA ILE A 144 8.58 8.23 3.42
C ILE A 144 9.73 8.95 2.68
N GLY A 145 10.71 9.48 3.42
CA GLY A 145 11.80 10.28 2.86
C GLY A 145 11.40 11.71 2.51
N MET A 146 10.30 12.22 3.08
CA MET A 146 9.87 13.62 2.92
C MET A 146 9.08 14.12 4.13
N LYS A 147 8.99 15.44 4.27
CA LYS A 147 8.18 16.10 5.30
C LYS A 147 6.68 15.93 5.03
N ILE A 148 5.89 15.62 6.06
CA ILE A 148 4.43 15.38 5.89
C ILE A 148 3.72 16.62 5.33
N ARG A 149 4.16 17.82 5.72
CA ARG A 149 3.62 19.09 5.20
C ARG A 149 3.71 19.27 3.68
N ARG A 150 4.53 18.47 2.98
CA ARG A 150 4.68 18.54 1.52
C ARG A 150 3.58 17.76 0.77
N PHE A 151 2.73 17.04 1.50
CA PHE A 151 1.53 16.42 0.96
C PHE A 151 0.31 17.35 1.00
N ALA A 152 0.40 18.47 1.72
CA ALA A 152 -0.62 19.51 1.76
C ALA A 152 -0.62 20.33 0.47
#